data_AF-A0A226E000-F1
#
_entry.id   AF-A0A226E000-F1
#
_cell.length_a   1.000
_cell.length_b   1.000
_cell.length_c   1.000
_cell.angle_alpha   90.00
_cell.angle_beta   90.00
_cell.angle_gamma   90.00
#
_symmetry.space_group_name_H-M   'P 1'
#
loop_
_entity.id
_entity.type
_entity.pdbx_description
1 polymer ?
#
loop_
_entity_poly.entity_id
_entity_poly.type
_entity_poly.pdbx_seq_one_letter_code
_entity_poly.pdbx_strand_id
1 'polypeptide(L)'
;MAKPSPHELEIIGEVRERISDLRLSDEYLQPKNLVRFVRARNEQLDQIEDMIRKGFLNMFKVFEANYPDTLRSAFIINEMPIFGTFWRLLRPIISDVTHAKISFLGSDKSLWAKSIGQLAKRDQFPEKYGGDQPPNYTVNLDEIGLNEFIFQNGNGEF
;
A
#
# COMPACT_ATOMS: atom_id res chain seq x y z
N MET A 1 -15.68 -10.61 -9.05
CA MET A 1 -15.33 -11.94 -8.48
C MET A 1 -16.59 -12.60 -7.95
N ALA A 2 -16.71 -13.93 -8.06
CA ALA A 2 -17.82 -14.68 -7.47
C ALA A 2 -17.83 -14.51 -5.95
N LYS A 3 -19.04 -14.43 -5.36
CA LYS A 3 -19.23 -14.32 -3.91
C LYS A 3 -18.54 -15.48 -3.17
N PRO A 4 -18.03 -15.28 -1.95
CA PRO A 4 -17.45 -16.36 -1.15
C PRO A 4 -18.49 -17.43 -0.82
N SER A 5 -18.10 -18.70 -0.84
CA SER A 5 -18.90 -19.82 -0.35
C SER A 5 -19.03 -19.79 1.19
N PRO A 6 -20.00 -20.50 1.79
CA PRO A 6 -20.12 -20.59 3.24
C PRO A 6 -18.84 -21.11 3.92
N HIS A 7 -18.16 -22.07 3.30
CA HIS A 7 -16.88 -22.60 3.79
C HIS A 7 -15.75 -21.57 3.70
N GLU A 8 -15.67 -20.83 2.60
CA GLU A 8 -14.70 -19.75 2.45
C GLU A 8 -14.91 -18.65 3.51
N LEU A 9 -16.16 -18.39 3.92
CA LEU A 9 -16.47 -17.42 4.98
C LEU A 9 -15.98 -17.88 6.37
N GLU A 10 -16.04 -19.17 6.65
CA GLU A 10 -15.52 -19.77 7.89
C GLU A 10 -14.00 -19.59 7.97
N ILE A 11 -13.28 -19.95 6.90
CA ILE A 11 -11.83 -19.76 6.79
C ILE A 11 -11.45 -18.27 6.91
N ILE A 12 -12.22 -17.38 6.28
CA ILE A 12 -12.02 -15.93 6.42
C ILE A 12 -12.17 -15.48 7.88
N GLY A 13 -13.10 -16.07 8.62
CA GLY A 13 -13.26 -15.84 10.06
C GLY A 13 -11.99 -16.20 10.85
N GLU A 14 -11.46 -17.40 10.64
CA GLU A 14 -10.23 -17.84 11.31
C GLU A 14 -9.00 -17.02 10.91
N VAL A 15 -8.88 -16.66 9.63
CA VAL A 15 -7.81 -15.79 9.14
C VAL A 15 -7.88 -14.41 9.81
N ARG A 16 -9.07 -13.85 9.98
CA ARG A 16 -9.27 -12.57 10.69
C ARG A 16 -8.82 -12.63 12.14
N GLU A 17 -9.08 -13.74 12.83
CA GLU A 17 -8.59 -13.92 14.21
C GLU A 17 -7.07 -14.00 14.25
N ARG A 18 -6.45 -14.78 13.35
CA ARG A 18 -4.99 -14.94 13.29
C ARG A 18 -4.24 -13.66 12.95
N ILE A 19 -4.82 -12.82 12.10
CA ILE A 19 -4.24 -11.52 11.72
C ILE A 19 -4.78 -10.35 12.56
N SER A 20 -5.53 -10.63 13.63
CA SER A 20 -6.13 -9.58 14.48
C SER A 20 -5.08 -8.68 15.13
N ASP A 21 -3.88 -9.20 15.38
CA ASP A 21 -2.71 -8.45 15.85
C ASP A 21 -2.25 -7.40 14.83
N LEU A 22 -2.45 -7.66 13.53
CA LEU A 22 -2.23 -6.71 12.44
C LEU A 22 -3.28 -5.60 12.40
N ARG A 23 -4.32 -5.66 13.26
CA ARG A 23 -5.33 -4.62 13.53
C ARG A 23 -5.80 -3.85 12.27
N LEU A 24 -5.95 -4.56 11.15
CA LEU A 24 -6.26 -3.99 9.83
C LEU A 24 -7.62 -3.29 9.83
N SER A 25 -7.82 -2.31 8.93
CA SER A 25 -9.12 -1.63 8.85
C SER A 25 -10.21 -2.56 8.32
N ASP A 26 -11.46 -2.27 8.72
CA ASP A 26 -12.64 -3.07 8.33
C ASP A 26 -12.81 -3.19 6.81
N GLU A 27 -12.30 -2.23 6.05
CA GLU A 27 -12.25 -2.27 4.59
C GLU A 27 -11.39 -3.44 4.08
N TYR A 28 -10.17 -3.60 4.61
CA TYR A 28 -9.27 -4.69 4.23
C TYR A 28 -9.78 -6.05 4.72
N LEU A 29 -10.43 -6.06 5.89
CA LEU A 29 -11.00 -7.26 6.47
C LEU A 29 -12.28 -7.73 5.76
N GLN A 30 -12.86 -6.96 4.82
CA GLN A 30 -14.06 -7.37 4.09
C GLN A 30 -13.88 -8.74 3.40
N PRO A 31 -14.90 -9.61 3.41
CA PRO A 31 -14.78 -10.95 2.81
C PRO A 31 -14.39 -10.91 1.33
N LYS A 32 -14.87 -9.90 0.59
CA LYS A 32 -14.51 -9.65 -0.83
C LYS A 32 -13.01 -9.48 -1.05
N ASN A 33 -12.28 -9.01 -0.04
CA ASN A 33 -10.85 -8.74 -0.09
C ASN A 33 -10.03 -9.92 0.41
N LEU A 34 -10.53 -10.67 1.41
CA LEU A 34 -9.81 -11.81 1.98
C LEU A 34 -9.97 -13.10 1.15
N VAL A 35 -11.09 -13.28 0.45
CA VAL A 35 -11.36 -14.48 -0.35
C VAL A 35 -10.32 -14.74 -1.44
N ARG A 36 -9.65 -13.69 -1.95
CA ARG A 36 -8.57 -13.85 -2.93
C ARG A 36 -7.37 -14.59 -2.35
N PHE A 37 -7.07 -14.40 -1.07
CA PHE A 37 -5.96 -15.07 -0.41
C PHE A 37 -6.32 -16.53 -0.11
N VAL A 38 -7.57 -16.77 0.31
CA VAL A 38 -8.11 -18.12 0.54
C VAL A 38 -8.02 -18.96 -0.73
N ARG A 39 -8.53 -18.45 -1.86
CA ARG A 39 -8.48 -19.13 -3.16
C ARG A 39 -7.06 -19.33 -3.68
N ALA A 40 -6.18 -18.34 -3.52
CA ALA A 40 -4.81 -18.41 -3.99
C ALA A 40 -3.92 -19.36 -3.18
N ARG A 41 -4.40 -19.90 -2.05
CA ARG A 41 -3.67 -20.80 -1.16
C ARG A 41 -4.39 -22.11 -0.89
N ASN A 42 -5.34 -22.46 -1.75
CA ASN A 42 -6.13 -23.69 -1.63
C ASN A 42 -6.63 -23.89 -0.20
N GLU A 43 -7.17 -22.82 0.41
CA GLU A 43 -7.82 -22.87 1.73
C GLU A 43 -6.88 -23.19 2.92
N GLN A 44 -5.55 -23.18 2.71
CA GLN A 44 -4.57 -23.45 3.79
C GLN A 44 -4.29 -22.22 4.65
N LEU A 45 -4.77 -22.22 5.90
CA LEU A 45 -4.66 -21.08 6.83
C LEU A 45 -3.23 -20.56 7.02
N ASP A 46 -2.27 -21.45 7.29
CA ASP A 46 -0.89 -21.02 7.57
C ASP A 46 -0.28 -20.29 6.38
N GLN A 47 -0.56 -20.76 5.16
CA GLN A 47 -0.08 -20.13 3.94
C GLN A 47 -0.80 -18.82 3.61
N ILE A 48 -2.07 -18.69 4.00
CA ILE A 48 -2.85 -17.46 3.86
C ILE A 48 -2.29 -16.39 4.79
N GLU A 49 -2.10 -16.73 6.07
CA GLU A 49 -1.50 -15.85 7.06
C GLU A 49 -0.09 -15.42 6.63
N ASP A 50 0.74 -16.39 6.23
CA ASP A 50 2.08 -16.12 5.73
C ASP A 50 2.06 -15.21 4.50
N MET A 51 1.13 -15.40 3.56
CA MET A 51 1.03 -14.53 2.39
C MET A 51 0.60 -13.12 2.78
N ILE A 52 -0.33 -12.96 3.73
CA ILE A 52 -0.75 -11.63 4.19
C ILE A 52 0.42 -10.93 4.88
N ARG A 53 1.13 -11.62 5.78
CA ARG A 53 2.26 -11.04 6.53
C ARG A 53 3.47 -10.80 5.62
N LYS A 54 3.89 -11.80 4.85
CA LYS A 54 5.12 -11.74 4.04
C LYS A 54 4.91 -11.04 2.70
N GLY A 55 3.70 -11.05 2.14
CA GLY A 55 3.41 -10.43 0.83
C GLY A 55 3.66 -8.93 0.81
N PHE A 56 3.13 -8.20 1.80
CA PHE A 56 3.38 -6.76 1.94
C PHE A 56 4.86 -6.46 2.22
N LEU A 57 5.48 -7.26 3.09
CA LEU A 57 6.89 -7.09 3.45
C LEU A 57 7.83 -7.36 2.26
N ASN A 58 7.56 -8.40 1.47
CA ASN A 58 8.36 -8.75 0.30
C ASN A 58 8.16 -7.75 -0.85
N MET A 59 6.94 -7.27 -1.07
CA MET A 59 6.68 -6.19 -2.02
C MET A 59 7.51 -4.94 -1.66
N PHE A 60 7.53 -4.58 -0.37
CA PHE A 60 8.30 -3.43 0.09
C PHE A 60 9.82 -3.67 0.02
N LYS A 61 10.31 -4.87 0.32
CA LYS A 61 11.73 -5.26 0.13
C LYS A 61 12.17 -5.13 -1.32
N VAL A 62 11.35 -5.62 -2.26
CA VAL A 62 11.64 -5.51 -3.69
C VAL A 62 11.64 -4.03 -4.11
N PHE A 63 10.71 -3.23 -3.61
CA PHE A 63 10.71 -1.79 -3.86
C PHE A 63 11.99 -1.12 -3.33
N GLU A 64 12.38 -1.38 -2.08
CA GLU A 64 13.56 -0.76 -1.48
C GLU A 64 14.88 -1.23 -2.14
N ALA A 65 15.00 -2.51 -2.46
CA ALA A 65 16.20 -3.08 -3.08
C ALA A 65 16.43 -2.57 -4.52
N ASN A 66 15.34 -2.26 -5.25
CA ASN A 66 15.44 -1.73 -6.61
C ASN A 66 15.45 -0.19 -6.67
N TYR A 67 14.96 0.50 -5.63
CA TYR A 67 14.85 1.97 -5.57
C TYR A 67 15.38 2.57 -4.25
N PRO A 68 16.62 2.26 -3.82
CA PRO A 68 17.13 2.70 -2.52
C PRO A 68 17.21 4.23 -2.39
N ASP A 69 17.44 4.94 -3.50
CA ASP A 69 17.65 6.40 -3.51
C ASP A 69 16.62 7.21 -4.31
N THR A 70 15.66 6.55 -4.96
CA THR A 70 14.69 7.23 -5.84
C THR A 70 13.61 7.95 -5.05
N LEU A 71 13.31 7.48 -3.84
CA LEU A 71 12.36 8.17 -2.96
C LEU A 71 12.98 9.51 -2.52
N ARG A 72 12.38 10.64 -2.92
CA ARG A 72 12.78 11.97 -2.43
C ARG A 72 12.12 12.31 -1.11
N SER A 73 10.80 12.11 -1.00
CA SER A 73 10.03 12.26 0.24
C SER A 73 8.71 11.50 0.12
N ALA A 74 8.21 10.93 1.22
CA ALA A 74 6.91 10.29 1.31
C ALA A 74 6.11 10.91 2.46
N PHE A 75 4.87 11.30 2.16
CA PHE A 75 3.96 11.88 3.15
C PHE A 75 2.85 10.90 3.48
N ILE A 76 2.74 10.55 4.75
CA ILE A 76 1.66 9.72 5.27
C ILE A 76 0.68 10.65 5.95
N ILE A 77 -0.54 10.62 5.44
CA ILE A 77 -1.59 11.63 5.63
C ILE A 77 -2.87 10.91 6.02
N ASN A 78 -3.60 11.45 7.00
CA ASN A 78 -4.76 10.79 7.58
C ASN A 78 -4.45 9.34 7.98
N GLU A 79 -3.33 9.13 8.69
CA GLU A 79 -2.96 7.79 9.12
C GLU A 79 -4.04 7.21 10.04
N MET A 80 -4.48 6.00 9.72
CA MET A 80 -5.35 5.26 10.60
C MET A 80 -4.56 4.80 11.84
N PRO A 81 -5.21 4.59 13.00
CA PRO A 81 -4.54 4.11 14.22
C PRO A 81 -3.74 2.81 14.03
N ILE A 82 -4.06 2.03 12.99
CA ILE A 82 -3.31 0.83 12.65
C ILE A 82 -1.89 1.09 12.11
N PHE A 83 -1.62 2.30 11.64
CA PHE A 83 -0.38 2.56 10.94
C PHE A 83 0.87 2.35 11.82
N GLY A 84 0.75 2.55 13.14
CA GLY A 84 1.85 2.27 14.08
C GLY A 84 2.27 0.80 14.12
N THR A 85 1.33 -0.14 14.08
CA THR A 85 1.65 -1.59 14.04
C THR A 85 2.26 -1.98 12.70
N PHE A 86 1.68 -1.48 11.61
CA PHE A 86 2.21 -1.69 10.27
C PHE A 86 3.64 -1.15 10.14
N TRP A 87 3.88 0.06 10.64
CA TRP A 87 5.20 0.70 10.65
C TRP A 87 6.22 -0.10 11.46
N ARG A 88 5.82 -0.66 12.60
CA ARG A 88 6.68 -1.54 13.42
C ARG A 88 7.08 -2.81 12.68
N LEU A 89 6.22 -3.37 11.83
CA LEU A 89 6.53 -4.53 10.99
C LEU A 89 7.42 -4.17 9.80
N LEU A 90 7.26 -2.97 9.24
CA LEU A 90 8.10 -2.49 8.15
C LEU A 90 9.48 -2.01 8.61
N ARG A 91 9.61 -1.46 9.81
CA ARG A 91 10.86 -0.85 10.30
C ARG A 91 12.13 -1.70 10.10
N PRO A 92 12.14 -3.04 10.34
CA PRO A 92 13.35 -3.85 10.14
C PRO A 92 13.77 -3.99 8.67
N ILE A 93 12.89 -3.61 7.74
CA ILE A 93 13.08 -3.70 6.30
C ILE A 93 13.47 -2.34 5.72
N ILE A 94 13.08 -1.24 6.36
CA ILE A 94 13.32 0.11 5.86
C ILE A 94 14.71 0.58 6.33
N SER A 95 15.59 0.93 5.40
CA SER A 95 16.85 1.62 5.67
C SER A 95 16.63 2.97 6.38
N ASP A 96 17.60 3.39 7.18
CA ASP A 96 17.55 4.68 7.89
C ASP A 96 17.37 5.88 6.94
N VAL A 97 17.92 5.78 5.72
CA VAL A 97 17.77 6.79 4.66
C VAL A 97 16.31 6.89 4.21
N THR A 98 15.65 5.77 3.94
CA THR A 98 14.24 5.73 3.54
C THR A 98 13.34 6.17 4.69
N HIS A 99 13.68 5.78 5.92
CA HIS A 99 12.97 6.22 7.13
C HIS A 99 13.03 7.75 7.29
N ALA A 100 14.19 8.37 7.08
CA ALA A 100 14.36 9.82 7.18
C ALA A 100 13.55 10.61 6.13
N LYS A 101 13.17 9.96 5.02
CA LYS A 101 12.38 10.55 3.93
C LYS A 101 10.88 10.44 4.15
N ILE A 102 10.43 9.69 5.17
CA ILE A 102 9.01 9.45 5.46
C ILE A 102 8.55 10.41 6.56
N SER A 103 7.50 11.18 6.27
CA SER A 103 6.92 12.17 7.17
C SER A 103 5.46 11.85 7.48
N PHE A 104 5.14 11.76 8.77
CA PHE A 104 3.79 11.54 9.28
C PHE A 104 3.14 12.89 9.57
N LEU A 105 2.09 13.22 8.84
CA LEU A 105 1.48 14.56 8.87
C LEU A 105 0.10 14.59 9.54
N GLY A 106 -0.44 13.46 9.99
CA GLY A 106 -1.69 13.45 10.73
C GLY A 106 -2.91 13.74 9.86
N SER A 107 -3.99 14.14 10.53
CA SER A 107 -5.25 14.53 9.92
C SER A 107 -5.39 16.04 9.67
N ASP A 108 -4.37 16.85 10.02
CA ASP A 108 -4.43 18.30 9.85
C ASP A 108 -4.32 18.70 8.38
N LYS A 109 -5.45 19.18 7.84
CA LYS A 109 -5.55 19.52 6.42
C LYS A 109 -4.64 20.69 6.00
N SER A 110 -4.23 21.55 6.91
CA SER A 110 -3.37 22.69 6.58
C SER A 110 -1.89 22.28 6.59
N LEU A 111 -1.52 21.34 7.48
CA LEU A 111 -0.14 20.90 7.67
C LEU A 111 0.37 20.08 6.49
N TRP A 112 -0.35 19.04 6.07
CA TRP A 112 -0.02 18.25 4.88
C TRP A 112 -0.04 19.06 3.58
N ALA A 113 -1.03 19.92 3.33
CA ALA A 113 -1.08 20.76 2.13
C ALA A 113 0.13 21.70 2.04
N LYS A 114 0.54 22.29 3.18
CA LYS A 114 1.76 23.10 3.27
C LYS A 114 3.02 22.27 3.01
N SER A 115 3.11 21.08 3.60
CA SER A 115 4.30 20.22 3.49
C SER A 115 4.47 19.65 2.08
N ILE A 116 3.38 19.22 1.45
CA ILE A 116 3.36 18.78 0.04
C ILE A 116 3.70 19.96 -0.87
N GLY A 117 3.13 21.14 -0.62
CA GLY A 117 3.38 22.36 -1.38
C GLY A 117 4.83 22.87 -1.36
N GLN A 118 5.65 22.45 -0.38
CA GLN A 118 7.09 22.75 -0.35
C GLN A 118 7.90 21.91 -1.34
N LEU A 119 7.39 20.73 -1.71
CA LEU A 119 8.08 19.79 -2.59
C LEU A 119 7.47 19.69 -3.98
N ALA A 120 6.17 19.97 -4.10
CA ALA A 120 5.42 19.93 -5.34
C ALA A 120 4.64 21.23 -5.53
N LYS A 121 4.64 21.75 -6.76
CA LYS A 121 3.81 22.92 -7.10
C LYS A 121 2.33 22.53 -7.04
N ARG A 122 1.47 23.46 -6.63
CA ARG A 122 0.04 23.21 -6.38
C ARG A 122 -0.71 22.70 -7.63
N ASP A 123 -0.31 23.15 -8.81
CA ASP A 123 -0.83 22.72 -10.11
C ASP A 123 -0.43 21.29 -10.51
N GLN A 124 0.40 20.59 -9.72
CA GLN A 124 0.86 19.24 -10.05
C GLN A 124 0.11 18.13 -9.29
N PHE A 125 -0.84 18.50 -8.42
CA PHE A 125 -1.56 17.50 -7.62
C PHE A 125 -3.00 17.92 -7.27
N PRO A 126 -3.89 16.95 -6.97
CA PRO A 126 -5.31 17.21 -6.75
C PRO A 126 -5.66 18.16 -5.58
N GLU A 127 -6.76 18.89 -5.70
CA GLU A 127 -7.36 19.73 -4.65
C GLU A 127 -7.62 18.99 -3.33
N LYS A 128 -7.97 17.69 -3.41
CA LYS A 128 -8.18 16.87 -2.21
C LYS A 128 -6.94 16.77 -1.32
N TYR A 129 -5.74 16.95 -1.88
CA TYR A 129 -4.46 16.97 -1.15
C TYR A 129 -3.91 18.40 -0.96
N GLY A 130 -4.70 19.42 -1.34
CA GLY A 130 -4.35 20.83 -1.19
C GLY A 130 -3.68 21.47 -2.39
N GLY A 131 -3.75 20.84 -3.58
CA GLY A 131 -3.29 21.41 -4.85
C GLY A 131 -4.43 22.11 -5.61
N ASP A 132 -4.24 22.29 -6.92
CA ASP A 132 -5.15 23.03 -7.79
C ASP A 132 -5.68 22.16 -8.95
N GLN A 133 -5.25 20.88 -9.05
CA GLN A 133 -5.79 19.94 -10.05
C GLN A 133 -7.14 19.36 -9.61
N PRO A 134 -8.03 19.01 -10.56
CA PRO A 134 -9.35 18.51 -10.22
C PRO A 134 -9.29 17.17 -9.45
N PRO A 135 -10.34 16.81 -8.69
CA PRO A 135 -10.36 15.61 -7.85
C PRO A 135 -10.10 14.27 -8.57
N ASN A 136 -10.41 14.24 -9.88
CA ASN A 136 -10.23 13.08 -10.77
C ASN A 136 -8.93 13.15 -11.60
N TYR A 137 -8.02 14.07 -11.27
CA TYR A 137 -6.73 14.19 -11.94
C TYR A 137 -5.95 12.89 -11.78
N THR A 138 -5.64 12.28 -12.92
CA THR A 138 -4.76 11.12 -13.03
C THR A 138 -3.38 11.67 -13.34
N VAL A 139 -2.41 11.34 -12.50
CA VAL A 139 -1.02 11.72 -12.77
C VAL A 139 -0.59 10.95 -14.02
N ASN A 140 -0.20 11.67 -15.07
CA ASN A 140 0.36 11.06 -16.26
C ASN A 140 1.76 10.52 -15.89
N LEU A 141 1.86 9.19 -15.73
CA LEU A 141 3.10 8.54 -15.28
C LEU A 141 4.26 8.76 -16.28
N ASP A 142 3.94 9.07 -17.53
CA ASP A 142 4.89 9.34 -18.60
C ASP A 142 5.59 10.71 -18.44
N GLU A 143 4.92 11.67 -17.78
CA GLU A 143 5.45 13.02 -17.50
C GLU A 143 6.43 13.04 -16.32
N ILE A 144 6.39 12.05 -15.44
CA ILE A 144 7.26 11.93 -14.26
C ILE A 144 8.59 11.23 -14.59
N GLY A 145 8.85 10.91 -15.86
CA GLY A 145 10.05 10.20 -16.30
C GLY A 145 10.07 8.72 -15.92
N LEU A 146 8.93 8.13 -15.56
CA LEU A 146 8.78 6.68 -15.33
C LEU A 146 8.45 5.92 -16.63
N ASN A 147 9.07 6.33 -17.75
CA ASN A 147 8.82 5.79 -19.10
C ASN A 147 9.38 4.38 -19.33
N GLU A 148 9.90 3.69 -18.32
CA GLU A 148 10.33 2.29 -18.44
C GLU A 148 9.75 1.42 -17.32
N PHE A 149 8.42 1.31 -17.27
CA PHE A 149 7.76 0.14 -16.68
C PHE A 149 6.90 -0.56 -17.73
N ILE A 150 7.54 -0.96 -18.82
CA ILE A 150 7.01 -2.05 -19.65
C ILE A 150 7.30 -3.34 -18.88
N PHE A 151 6.31 -3.90 -18.18
CA PHE A 151 6.31 -5.34 -17.93
C PHE A 151 6.14 -6.01 -19.29
N GLN A 152 7.24 -6.21 -20.03
CA GLN A 152 7.27 -7.24 -21.05
C GLN A 152 7.16 -8.55 -20.29
N ASN A 153 5.95 -9.11 -20.28
CA ASN A 153 5.83 -10.54 -20.10
C ASN A 153 6.61 -11.15 -21.26
N GLY A 154 7.79 -11.68 -20.96
CA GLY A 154 8.48 -12.59 -21.84
C GLY A 154 7.55 -13.77 -22.09
N ASN A 155 6.91 -13.76 -23.24
CA ASN A 155 6.65 -14.92 -24.09
C ASN A 155 6.33 -14.37 -25.47
N GLY A 156 7.16 -14.77 -26.44
CA GLY A 156 7.04 -14.34 -27.82
C GLY A 156 5.77 -14.83 -28.50
N GLU A 157 5.54 -14.15 -29.63
CA GLU A 157 4.73 -14.51 -30.80
C GLU A 157 3.23 -14.13 -30.80
N PHE A 158 2.97 -13.18 -31.70
CA PHE A 158 1.76 -12.73 -32.42
C PHE A 158 0.36 -12.95 -31.82
#